data_AF-A0A2V1DDV9-F1
#
_entry.id   AF-A0A2V1DDV9-F1
#
_cell.length_a   1.000
_cell.length_b   1.000
_cell.length_c   1.000
_cell.angle_alpha   90.00
_cell.angle_beta   90.00
_cell.angle_gamma   90.00
#
_symmetry.space_group_name_H-M   'P 1'
#
loop_
_entity.id
_entity.type
_entity.pdbx_description
1 polymer ?
#
loop_
_entity_poly.entity_id
_entity_poly.type
_entity_poly.pdbx_seq_one_letter_code
_entity_poly.pdbx_strand_id
1 'polypeptide(L)'
;VDVAIIGAGLSGLTTARYLLAGGKSVLVLEARDRVGGKVFNRQLRNGGITEVGAEFVGPAQDKLLQMITELGLTTFRTYNEG
;
A
#
# COMPACT_ATOMS: atom_id res chain seq x y z
N VAL A 1 2.32 23.98 0.83
CA VAL A 1 1.81 22.73 0.21
C VAL A 1 0.45 23.01 -0.39
N ASP A 2 0.12 22.39 -1.51
CA ASP A 2 -1.16 22.59 -2.20
C ASP A 2 -2.26 21.69 -1.61
N VAL A 3 -1.90 20.47 -1.20
CA VAL A 3 -2.83 19.50 -0.61
C VAL A 3 -2.24 18.86 0.64
N ALA A 4 -3.02 18.86 1.72
CA ALA A 4 -2.73 18.06 2.92
C ALA A 4 -3.59 16.78 2.91
N ILE A 5 -2.96 15.63 3.15
CA ILE A 5 -3.59 14.31 3.18
C ILE A 5 -3.46 13.77 4.60
N ILE A 6 -4.59 13.43 5.22
CA ILE A 6 -4.63 12.84 6.56
C ILE A 6 -4.71 11.32 6.43
N GLY A 7 -3.64 10.62 6.83
CA GLY A 7 -3.48 9.18 6.80
C GLY A 7 -2.57 8.68 5.67
N ALA A 8 -1.51 7.97 6.02
CA ALA A 8 -0.57 7.32 5.11
C ALA A 8 -0.91 5.83 4.88
N GLY A 9 -2.19 5.52 4.74
CA GLY A 9 -2.66 4.23 4.23
C GLY A 9 -2.55 4.14 2.71
N LEU A 10 -2.92 2.97 2.15
CA LEU A 10 -2.90 2.74 0.69
C LEU A 10 -3.61 3.85 -0.09
N SER A 11 -4.81 4.28 0.35
CA SER A 11 -5.55 5.36 -0.30
C SER A 11 -4.81 6.70 -0.24
N GLY A 12 -4.32 7.13 0.92
CA GLY A 12 -3.64 8.42 1.07
C GLY A 12 -2.33 8.50 0.28
N LEU A 13 -1.54 7.42 0.30
CA LEU A 13 -0.30 7.34 -0.49
C LEU A 13 -0.58 7.27 -2.00
N THR A 14 -1.66 6.59 -2.41
CA THR A 14 -2.10 6.57 -3.82
C THR A 14 -2.52 7.97 -4.26
N THR A 15 -3.30 8.69 -3.45
CA THR A 15 -3.68 10.09 -3.71
C THR A 15 -2.46 10.99 -3.81
N ALA A 16 -1.51 10.87 -2.88
CA ALA A 16 -0.26 11.63 -2.91
C ALA A 16 0.50 11.39 -4.21
N ARG A 17 0.63 10.13 -4.64
CA ARG A 17 1.29 9.75 -5.90
C ARG A 17 0.65 10.43 -7.12
N TYR A 18 -0.68 10.41 -7.23
CA TYR A 18 -1.38 11.06 -8.35
C TYR A 18 -1.25 12.59 -8.33
N LEU A 19 -1.33 13.22 -7.16
CA LEU A 19 -1.20 14.67 -7.04
C LEU A 19 0.22 15.14 -7.38
N LEU A 20 1.24 14.40 -6.93
CA LEU A 20 2.64 14.66 -7.29
C LEU A 20 2.87 14.54 -8.79
N ALA A 21 2.32 13.49 -9.43
CA ALA A 21 2.39 13.33 -10.89
C ALA A 21 1.68 14.47 -11.64
N GLY A 22 0.64 15.06 -11.04
CA GLY A 22 -0.04 16.26 -11.53
C GLY A 22 0.66 17.59 -11.21
N GLY A 23 1.89 17.56 -10.68
CA GLY A 23 2.69 18.74 -10.37
C GLY A 23 2.26 19.52 -9.12
N LYS A 24 1.49 18.89 -8.20
CA LYS A 24 1.09 19.51 -6.93
C LYS A 24 2.05 19.14 -5.81
N SER A 25 2.30 20.09 -4.91
CA SER A 25 3.01 19.84 -3.65
C SER A 25 2.06 19.24 -2.61
N VAL A 26 2.47 18.15 -1.96
CA VAL A 26 1.64 17.41 -0.99
C VAL A 26 2.31 17.31 0.38
N LEU A 27 1.50 17.35 1.44
CA LEU A 27 1.90 16.98 2.81
C LEU A 27 1.05 15.80 3.26
N VAL A 28 1.69 14.70 3.68
CA VAL A 28 0.99 13.53 4.24
C VAL A 28 1.23 13.52 5.75
N LEU A 29 0.14 13.49 6.53
CA LEU A 29 0.17 13.44 7.99
C LEU A 29 -0.36 12.08 8.44
N GLU A 30 0.48 11.28 9.08
CA GLU A 30 0.11 9.96 9.63
C GLU A 30 0.16 10.01 11.16
N ALA A 31 -0.83 9.40 11.80
CA ALA A 31 -0.93 9.37 13.25
C ALA A 31 0.05 8.38 13.89
N ARG A 32 0.45 7.34 13.15
CA ARG A 32 1.41 6.32 13.59
C ARG A 32 2.84 6.68 13.20
N ASP A 33 3.77 5.95 13.80
CA ASP A 33 5.20 5.92 13.47
C ASP A 33 5.52 5.14 12.17
N ARG A 34 4.50 4.61 11.50
CA ARG A 34 4.62 3.84 10.26
C ARG A 34 3.50 4.16 9.28
N VAL A 35 3.81 4.00 8.00
CA VAL A 35 2.81 4.02 6.92
C VAL A 35 2.12 2.66 6.77
N GLY A 36 1.23 2.57 5.77
CA GLY A 36 0.56 1.33 5.36
C GLY A 36 -0.88 1.23 5.85
N GLY A 37 -1.26 1.96 6.90
CA GLY A 37 -2.61 1.96 7.44
C GLY A 37 -3.03 0.55 7.89
N LYS A 38 -4.02 -0.02 7.21
CA LYS A 38 -4.52 -1.39 7.46
C LYS A 38 -3.62 -2.50 6.91
N VAL A 39 -2.56 -2.16 6.17
CA VAL A 39 -1.53 -3.10 5.72
C VAL A 39 -0.31 -2.96 6.64
N PHE A 40 0.19 -4.08 7.14
CA PHE A 40 1.36 -4.11 8.01
C PHE A 40 2.12 -5.43 7.91
N ASN A 41 3.34 -5.36 7.38
CA ASN A 41 4.28 -6.47 7.37
C ASN A 41 4.99 -6.57 8.73
N ARG A 42 4.87 -7.73 9.38
CA ARG A 42 5.60 -8.06 10.61
C ARG A 42 6.74 -9.02 10.31
N GLN A 43 7.95 -8.65 10.71
CA GLN A 43 9.10 -9.53 10.63
C GLN A 43 9.01 -10.62 11.73
N LEU A 44 9.27 -11.86 11.33
CA LEU A 44 9.30 -13.03 12.20
C LEU A 44 10.73 -13.28 12.69
N ARG A 45 10.86 -13.98 13.83
CA ARG A 45 12.16 -14.29 14.44
C ARG A 45 13.07 -15.15 13.55
N ASN A 46 12.48 -15.91 12.64
CA ASN A 46 13.19 -16.75 11.68
C ASN A 46 13.58 -16.01 10.39
N GLY A 47 13.45 -14.68 10.35
CA GLY A 47 13.74 -13.86 9.16
C GLY A 47 12.61 -13.80 8.14
N GLY A 48 11.52 -14.57 8.32
CA GLY A 48 10.33 -14.48 7.50
C GLY A 48 9.57 -13.16 7.71
N ILE A 49 8.63 -12.89 6.81
CA ILE A 49 7.69 -11.78 6.93
C ILE A 49 6.27 -12.36 6.88
N THR A 50 5.39 -11.87 7.75
CA THR A 50 3.96 -12.16 7.70
C THR A 50 3.18 -10.86 7.65
N GLU A 51 2.14 -10.82 6.83
CA GLU A 51 1.19 -9.72 6.86
C GLU A 51 0.25 -9.89 8.09
N VAL A 52 -0.11 -8.80 8.77
CA VAL A 52 -0.99 -8.83 9.99
C VAL A 52 -2.20 -7.88 9.90
N GLY A 53 -2.62 -7.60 8.67
CA GLY A 53 -3.61 -6.66 8.21
C GLY A 53 -4.30 -7.15 6.93
N ALA A 54 -4.27 -6.35 5.86
CA ALA A 54 -4.85 -6.70 4.56
C ALA A 54 -3.78 -7.22 3.59
N GLU A 55 -3.95 -8.46 3.11
CA GLU A 55 -2.91 -9.19 2.38
C GLU A 55 -3.29 -9.53 0.93
N PHE A 56 -4.54 -9.95 0.69
CA PHE A 56 -4.89 -10.61 -0.56
C PHE A 56 -5.28 -9.66 -1.69
N VAL A 57 -4.78 -9.97 -2.89
CA VAL A 57 -5.22 -9.38 -4.17
C VAL A 57 -5.72 -10.47 -5.09
N GLY A 58 -6.62 -10.13 -6.01
CA GLY A 58 -7.27 -11.13 -6.86
C GLY A 58 -7.83 -10.56 -8.18
N PRO A 59 -8.46 -11.42 -9.00
CA PRO A 59 -9.13 -11.01 -10.23
C PRO A 59 -10.09 -9.83 -9.99
N ALA A 60 -10.25 -8.97 -11.01
CA ALA A 60 -11.02 -7.72 -10.98
C ALA A 60 -10.46 -6.58 -10.11
N GLN A 61 -9.33 -6.76 -9.43
CA GLN A 61 -8.63 -5.68 -8.72
C GLN A 61 -7.59 -4.97 -9.60
N ASP A 62 -7.97 -4.62 -10.83
CA ASP A 62 -7.05 -4.26 -11.91
C ASP A 62 -6.13 -3.08 -11.56
N LYS A 63 -6.66 -2.05 -10.88
CA LYS A 63 -5.86 -0.89 -10.46
C LYS A 63 -4.75 -1.26 -9.46
N LEU A 64 -5.05 -2.19 -8.55
CA LEU A 64 -4.07 -2.65 -7.56
C LEU A 64 -3.02 -3.54 -8.21
N LEU A 65 -3.44 -4.43 -9.11
CA LEU A 65 -2.53 -5.29 -9.89
C LEU A 65 -1.60 -4.46 -10.81
N GLN A 66 -2.14 -3.42 -11.45
CA GLN A 66 -1.33 -2.46 -12.21
C GLN A 66 -0.32 -1.76 -11.30
N MET A 67 -0.75 -1.26 -10.14
CA MET A 67 0.13 -0.58 -9.20
C MET A 67 1.27 -1.49 -8.69
N ILE A 68 0.99 -2.76 -8.43
CA ILE A 68 2.01 -3.78 -8.08
C ILE A 68 3.07 -3.86 -9.19
N THR A 69 2.63 -3.92 -10.45
CA THR A 69 3.54 -3.97 -11.62
C THR A 69 4.38 -2.70 -11.74
N GLU A 70 3.76 -1.53 -11.62
CA GLU A 70 4.44 -0.23 -11.70
C GLU A 70 5.49 -0.04 -10.60
N LEU A 71 5.29 -0.67 -9.44
CA LEU A 71 6.24 -0.64 -8.33
C LEU A 71 7.32 -1.74 -8.42
N GLY A 72 7.30 -2.57 -9.47
CA GLY A 72 8.24 -3.68 -9.64
C GLY A 72 8.04 -4.81 -8.62
N LEU A 73 6.85 -4.93 -8.04
CA LEU A 73 6.50 -5.96 -7.07
C LEU A 73 5.92 -7.19 -7.78
N THR A 74 5.97 -8.33 -7.11
CA THR A 74 5.42 -9.60 -7.62
C THR A 74 4.33 -10.13 -6.70
N THR A 75 3.50 -11.03 -7.23
CA THR A 75 2.50 -11.80 -6.46
C THR A 75 2.79 -13.29 -6.58
N PHE A 76 2.26 -14.08 -5.66
CA PHE A 76 2.29 -15.54 -5.73
C PHE A 76 0.90 -16.08 -5.42
N ARG A 77 0.62 -17.33 -5.84
CA ARG A 77 -0.64 -18.00 -5.53
C ARG A 77 -0.59 -18.58 -4.14
N THR A 78 -1.63 -18.33 -3.35
CA THR A 78 -1.86 -18.97 -2.06
C THR A 78 -3.03 -19.94 -2.15
N TYR A 79 -3.13 -20.86 -1.20
CA TYR A 79 -4.23 -21.80 -1.08
C TYR A 79 -5.55 -21.03 -0.89
N ASN A 80 -6.52 -21.28 -1.77
CA ASN A 80 -7.80 -20.58 -1.80
C ASN A 80 -8.99 -21.53 -2.03
N GLU A 81 -8.76 -22.84 -2.00
CA GLU A 81 -9.79 -23.87 -2.04
C GLU A 81 -10.03 -24.30 -0.59
N GLY A 82 -11.25 -24.23 -0.07
CA GLY A 82 -11.53 -24.66 1.31
C GLY A 82 -11.43 -26.16 1.48
#